data_AF-A0A7V5KPS8-F1
#
_entry.id   AF-A0A7V5KPS8-F1
#
_cell.length_a   1.000
_cell.length_b   1.000
_cell.length_c   1.000
_cell.angle_alpha   90.00
_cell.angle_beta   90.00
_cell.angle_gamma   90.00
#
_symmetry.space_group_name_H-M   'P 1'
#
loop_
_entity.id
_entity.type
_entity.pdbx_description
1 polymer ?
#
loop_
_entity_poly.entity_id
_entity_poly.type
_entity_poly.pdbx_seq_one_letter_code
_entity_poly.pdbx_strand_id
1 'polypeptide(L)'
;EQPGDKVSAMLQFLDGLMLHISRGVHWDSDHVTIFNDDLQLLAQEIVRANALDRVHIGLDYFDASINRIGAYVVGARSVQVALLFALLEPISKLKEYEEAGKYFERLAFLELLKTKPFGAVYDYYCLTRNAPVSEDYLKEIERYEVEVLKKRHVQQSSS
;
A
#
# COMPACT_ATOMS: atom_id res chain seq x y z
N GLU A 1 11.78 15.53 -2.49
CA GLU A 1 11.54 14.97 -1.14
C GLU A 1 10.33 14.07 -1.20
N GLN A 2 10.40 12.89 -0.60
CA GLN A 2 9.29 11.94 -0.58
C GLN A 2 8.48 12.15 0.72
N PRO A 3 7.16 11.90 0.73
CA PRO A 3 6.35 12.06 1.94
C PRO A 3 6.84 11.23 3.13
N GLY A 4 7.44 10.05 2.87
CA GLY A 4 8.03 9.19 3.91
C GLY A 4 9.07 9.89 4.77
N ASP A 5 9.95 10.71 4.16
CA ASP A 5 11.02 11.45 4.84
C ASP A 5 10.49 12.38 5.96
N LYS A 6 9.22 12.79 5.87
CA LYS A 6 8.61 13.75 6.80
C LYS A 6 8.01 13.07 8.04
N VAL A 7 7.75 11.76 7.99
CA VAL A 7 7.05 11.02 9.05
C VAL A 7 7.84 11.08 10.36
N SER A 8 9.10 10.65 10.34
CA SER A 8 9.95 10.57 11.52
C SER A 8 10.23 11.95 12.14
N ALA A 9 10.32 13.00 11.31
CA ALA A 9 10.48 14.39 11.76
C ALA A 9 9.19 14.94 12.41
N MET A 10 8.03 14.74 11.79
CA MET A 10 6.75 15.26 12.28
C MET A 10 6.33 14.61 13.60
N LEU A 11 6.55 13.31 13.76
CA LEU A 11 6.19 12.55 14.97
C LEU A 11 6.97 12.94 16.23
N GLN A 12 8.02 13.77 16.12
CA GLN A 12 8.70 14.38 17.27
C GLN A 12 7.87 15.50 17.91
N PHE A 13 6.95 16.11 17.16
CA PHE A 13 6.21 17.31 17.57
C PHE A 13 4.69 17.14 17.54
N LEU A 14 4.19 16.12 16.86
CA LEU A 14 2.76 15.84 16.71
C LEU A 14 2.41 14.50 17.34
N ASP A 15 1.28 14.43 18.03
CA ASP A 15 0.79 13.19 18.65
C ASP A 15 0.38 12.15 17.60
N GLY A 16 -0.06 12.58 16.42
CA GLY A 16 -0.41 11.71 15.31
C GLY A 16 -0.41 12.43 13.95
N LEU A 17 -0.52 11.64 12.88
CA LEU A 17 -0.54 12.11 11.50
C LEU A 17 -1.77 11.59 10.77
N MET A 18 -2.34 12.40 9.89
CA MET A 18 -3.32 11.97 8.89
C MET A 18 -2.63 11.98 7.52
N LEU A 19 -2.59 10.82 6.86
CA LEU A 19 -1.98 10.65 5.56
C LEU A 19 -3.05 10.43 4.51
N HIS A 20 -3.02 11.23 3.45
CA HIS A 20 -3.75 10.97 2.23
C HIS A 20 -2.79 10.36 1.22
N ILE A 21 -3.04 9.10 0.85
CA ILE A 21 -2.18 8.35 -0.05
C ILE A 21 -2.81 8.37 -1.45
N SER A 22 -2.10 9.02 -2.37
CA SER A 22 -2.38 9.11 -3.81
C SER A 22 -1.12 8.77 -4.60
N ARG A 23 -1.23 8.62 -5.93
CA ARG A 23 -0.06 8.55 -6.82
C ARG A 23 -0.05 9.74 -7.76
N GLY A 24 0.84 10.70 -7.50
CA GLY A 24 1.09 11.81 -8.42
C GLY A 24 1.83 11.34 -9.67
N VAL A 25 1.33 11.72 -10.85
CA VAL A 25 1.93 11.45 -12.16
C VAL A 25 2.11 12.77 -12.88
N HIS A 26 3.31 13.35 -12.77
CA HIS A 26 3.70 14.69 -13.24
C HIS A 26 3.00 15.89 -12.56
N TRP A 27 1.80 15.68 -12.02
CA TRP A 27 1.02 16.64 -11.23
C TRP A 27 0.24 15.89 -10.15
N ASP A 28 -0.54 16.61 -9.35
CA ASP A 28 -1.45 16.03 -8.34
C ASP A 28 -2.66 15.37 -9.04
N SER A 29 -2.39 14.22 -9.65
CA SER A 29 -3.21 13.62 -10.69
C SER A 29 -4.15 12.52 -10.21
N ASP A 30 -4.22 12.30 -8.90
CA ASP A 30 -5.13 11.35 -8.25
C ASP A 30 -5.12 9.93 -8.86
N HIS A 31 -3.96 9.46 -9.35
CA HIS A 31 -3.90 8.11 -9.86
C HIS A 31 -3.96 7.11 -8.71
N VAL A 32 -4.52 5.93 -9.01
CA VAL A 32 -4.56 4.81 -8.06
C VAL A 32 -3.16 4.53 -7.53
N THR A 33 -3.09 4.44 -6.20
CA THR A 33 -1.91 4.01 -5.47
C THR A 33 -1.48 2.61 -5.92
N ILE A 34 -0.18 2.43 -6.13
CA ILE A 34 0.43 1.14 -6.46
C ILE A 34 1.56 0.85 -5.47
N PHE A 35 1.96 -0.42 -5.36
CA PHE A 35 3.15 -0.78 -4.61
C PHE A 35 4.41 -0.34 -5.36
N ASN A 36 4.85 0.89 -5.11
CA ASN A 36 6.08 1.49 -5.62
C ASN A 36 7.03 1.85 -4.47
N ASP A 37 8.22 2.37 -4.82
CA ASP A 37 9.24 2.75 -3.85
C ASP A 37 8.76 3.82 -2.85
N ASP A 38 7.97 4.80 -3.30
CA ASP A 38 7.45 5.87 -2.43
C ASP A 38 6.51 5.31 -1.34
N LEU A 39 5.57 4.44 -1.73
CA LEU A 39 4.65 3.81 -0.80
C LEU A 39 5.38 2.84 0.13
N GLN A 40 6.34 2.10 -0.41
CA GLN A 40 7.19 1.20 0.39
C GLN A 40 7.97 1.99 1.44
N LEU A 41 8.61 3.09 1.08
CA LEU A 41 9.33 3.96 2.01
C LEU A 41 8.38 4.53 3.07
N LEU A 42 7.21 5.02 2.68
CA LEU A 42 6.21 5.55 3.61
C LEU A 42 5.81 4.49 4.65
N ALA A 43 5.49 3.28 4.21
CA ALA A 43 5.14 2.17 5.09
C ALA A 43 6.31 1.78 6.02
N GLN A 44 7.53 1.72 5.49
CA GLN A 44 8.74 1.46 6.26
C GLN A 44 8.94 2.50 7.37
N GLU A 45 8.78 3.79 7.08
CA GLU A 45 8.95 4.86 8.07
C GLU A 45 7.90 4.77 9.19
N ILE A 46 6.62 4.51 8.84
CA ILE A 46 5.55 4.32 9.83
C ILE A 46 5.86 3.15 10.77
N VAL A 47 6.28 2.01 10.22
CA VAL A 47 6.56 0.80 11.00
C VAL A 47 7.84 0.94 11.81
N ARG A 48 8.93 1.46 11.22
CA ARG A 48 10.22 1.67 11.91
C ARG A 48 10.13 2.68 13.04
N ALA A 49 9.27 3.69 12.90
CA ALA A 49 8.96 4.66 13.95
C ALA A 49 8.02 4.11 15.04
N ASN A 50 7.54 2.86 14.90
CA ASN A 50 6.54 2.26 15.79
C ASN A 50 5.30 3.16 15.96
N ALA A 51 4.75 3.63 14.84
CA ALA A 51 3.72 4.66 14.81
C ALA A 51 2.39 4.21 14.17
N LEU A 52 2.15 2.90 14.07
CA LEU A 52 0.91 2.37 13.48
C LEU A 52 -0.37 2.79 14.22
N ASP A 53 -0.25 3.11 15.51
CA ASP A 53 -1.32 3.62 16.38
C ASP A 53 -1.49 5.15 16.31
N ARG A 54 -0.48 5.85 15.76
CA ARG A 54 -0.43 7.32 15.66
C ARG A 54 -0.67 7.84 14.25
N VAL A 55 -0.55 6.99 13.24
CA VAL A 55 -0.69 7.36 11.83
C VAL A 55 -2.01 6.82 11.28
N HIS A 56 -2.88 7.74 10.89
CA HIS A 56 -4.16 7.45 10.23
C HIS A 56 -3.95 7.47 8.72
N ILE A 57 -4.31 6.38 8.04
CA ILE A 57 -4.10 6.22 6.61
C ILE A 57 -5.43 6.32 5.87
N GLY A 58 -5.57 7.36 5.05
CA GLY A 58 -6.63 7.57 4.08
C GLY A 58 -6.13 7.34 2.65
N LEU A 59 -7.00 6.79 1.80
CA LEU A 59 -6.76 6.69 0.36
C LEU A 59 -7.42 7.89 -0.31
N ASP A 60 -6.66 8.63 -1.11
CA ASP A 60 -7.13 9.84 -1.77
C ASP A 60 -6.73 9.75 -3.25
N TYR A 61 -7.58 9.14 -4.06
CA TYR A 61 -7.35 9.03 -5.50
C TYR A 61 -8.68 8.81 -6.22
N PHE A 62 -8.71 9.18 -7.50
CA PHE A 62 -9.89 9.11 -8.34
C PHE A 62 -9.48 8.85 -9.79
N ASP A 63 -9.50 7.57 -10.19
CA ASP A 63 -9.30 7.18 -11.58
C ASP A 63 -10.65 6.78 -12.22
N ALA A 64 -11.18 7.68 -13.05
CA ALA A 64 -12.44 7.46 -13.77
C ALA A 64 -12.27 6.65 -15.07
N SER A 65 -11.05 6.33 -15.47
CA SER A 65 -10.76 5.64 -16.74
C SER A 65 -10.86 4.11 -16.63
N ILE A 66 -10.87 3.58 -15.40
CA ILE A 66 -10.94 2.14 -15.11
C ILE A 66 -12.15 1.78 -14.23
N ASN A 67 -12.36 0.48 -13.99
CA ASN A 67 -13.39 0.01 -13.07
C ASN A 67 -13.12 0.56 -11.65
N ARG A 68 -14.04 1.40 -11.15
CA ARG A 68 -13.87 2.12 -9.87
C ARG A 68 -13.75 1.19 -8.64
N ILE A 69 -14.39 0.02 -8.68
CA ILE A 69 -14.25 -0.99 -7.62
C ILE A 69 -12.85 -1.61 -7.70
N GLY A 70 -12.39 -1.92 -8.91
CA GLY A 70 -11.02 -2.34 -9.16
C GLY A 70 -9.99 -1.33 -8.68
N ALA A 71 -10.16 -0.05 -9.00
CA ALA A 71 -9.30 1.03 -8.52
C ALA A 71 -9.20 1.06 -6.98
N TYR A 72 -10.35 0.94 -6.29
CA TYR A 72 -10.37 0.94 -4.83
C TYR A 72 -9.65 -0.29 -4.24
N VAL A 73 -9.93 -1.48 -4.77
CA VAL A 73 -9.30 -2.73 -4.33
C VAL A 73 -7.80 -2.72 -4.58
N VAL A 74 -7.33 -2.26 -5.75
CA VAL A 74 -5.90 -2.20 -6.09
C VAL A 74 -5.15 -1.27 -5.16
N GLY A 75 -5.63 -0.04 -4.94
CA GLY A 75 -4.93 0.90 -4.08
C GLY A 75 -4.95 0.50 -2.60
N ALA A 76 -6.09 0.00 -2.09
CA ALA A 76 -6.17 -0.50 -0.72
C ALA A 76 -5.23 -1.70 -0.48
N ARG A 77 -5.22 -2.68 -1.39
CA ARG A 77 -4.32 -3.83 -1.31
C ARG A 77 -2.85 -3.40 -1.44
N SER A 78 -2.54 -2.39 -2.25
CA SER A 78 -1.17 -1.87 -2.39
C SER A 78 -0.64 -1.29 -1.08
N VAL A 79 -1.45 -0.52 -0.35
CA VAL A 79 -1.10 -0.02 0.99
C VAL A 79 -0.95 -1.15 2.01
N GLN A 80 -1.87 -2.12 1.99
CA GLN A 80 -1.77 -3.30 2.87
C GLN A 80 -0.50 -4.11 2.63
N VAL A 81 -0.15 -4.35 1.36
CA VAL A 81 1.09 -5.04 0.97
C VAL A 81 2.32 -4.25 1.41
N ALA A 82 2.34 -2.93 1.25
CA ALA A 82 3.45 -2.09 1.70
C ALA A 82 3.66 -2.15 3.22
N LEU A 83 2.56 -2.05 3.99
CA LEU A 83 2.60 -2.20 5.45
C LEU A 83 3.06 -3.59 5.87
N LEU A 84 2.56 -4.65 5.22
CA LEU A 84 3.00 -6.02 5.49
C LEU A 84 4.49 -6.19 5.17
N PHE A 85 4.96 -5.67 4.04
CA PHE A 85 6.36 -5.73 3.65
C PHE A 85 7.25 -5.07 4.72
N ALA A 86 6.86 -3.87 5.18
CA ALA A 86 7.55 -3.16 6.26
C ALA A 86 7.51 -3.92 7.60
N LEU A 87 6.39 -4.56 7.95
CA LEU A 87 6.24 -5.39 9.17
C LEU A 87 7.12 -6.65 9.14
N LEU A 88 7.43 -7.17 7.95
CA LEU A 88 8.30 -8.34 7.77
C LEU A 88 9.80 -7.99 7.78
N GLU A 89 10.17 -6.71 7.86
CA GLU A 89 11.57 -6.31 7.92
C GLU A 89 12.22 -6.71 9.26
N PRO A 90 13.44 -7.26 9.24
CA PRO A 90 14.21 -7.54 10.45
C PRO A 90 14.86 -6.24 10.97
N ILE A 91 14.04 -5.29 11.44
CA ILE A 91 14.46 -3.93 11.82
C ILE A 91 15.63 -3.93 12.81
N SER A 92 15.61 -4.84 13.81
CA SER A 92 16.70 -4.94 14.78
C SER A 92 18.04 -5.28 14.12
N LYS A 93 18.04 -6.17 13.11
CA LYS A 93 19.25 -6.54 12.38
C LYS A 93 19.74 -5.43 11.45
N LEU A 94 18.81 -4.71 10.82
CA LEU A 94 19.13 -3.55 9.99
C LEU A 94 19.76 -2.42 10.82
N LYS A 95 19.24 -2.16 12.02
CA LYS A 95 19.82 -1.21 12.98
C LYS A 95 21.22 -1.63 13.44
N GLU A 96 21.41 -2.92 13.77
CA GLU A 96 22.74 -3.45 14.12
C GLU A 96 23.77 -3.20 13.00
N TYR A 97 23.40 -3.43 11.73
CA TYR A 97 24.29 -3.14 10.61
C TYR A 97 24.56 -1.65 10.44
N GLU A 98 23.55 -0.81 10.59
CA GLU A 98 23.69 0.65 10.50
C GLU A 98 24.60 1.22 11.59
N GLU A 99 24.37 0.87 12.85
CA GLU A 99 25.16 1.33 14.00
C GLU A 99 26.61 0.85 13.95
N ALA A 100 26.84 -0.33 13.36
CA ALA A 100 28.18 -0.88 13.14
C ALA A 100 28.88 -0.35 11.87
N GLY A 101 28.26 0.56 11.11
CA GLY A 101 28.81 1.09 9.85
C GLY A 101 28.88 0.07 8.71
N LYS A 102 28.16 -1.05 8.81
CA LYS A 102 28.11 -2.15 7.83
C LYS A 102 27.10 -1.86 6.71
N TYR A 103 27.37 -0.77 5.98
CA TYR A 103 26.43 -0.27 4.97
C TYR A 103 26.25 -1.19 3.77
N PHE A 104 27.28 -2.00 3.44
CA PHE A 104 27.17 -3.01 2.40
C PHE A 104 26.14 -4.09 2.79
N GLU A 105 26.28 -4.68 3.98
CA GLU A 105 25.39 -5.71 4.47
C GLU A 105 23.97 -5.16 4.67
N ARG A 106 23.84 -3.92 5.17
CA ARG A 106 22.54 -3.24 5.28
C ARG A 106 21.85 -3.15 3.93
N LEU A 107 22.54 -2.63 2.91
CA LEU A 107 22.00 -2.46 1.57
C LEU A 107 21.68 -3.82 0.91
N ALA A 108 22.63 -4.75 0.94
CA ALA A 108 22.44 -6.08 0.39
C ALA A 108 21.25 -6.79 1.02
N PHE A 109 21.07 -6.65 2.34
CA PHE A 109 19.95 -7.29 3.02
C PHE A 109 18.60 -6.66 2.65
N LEU A 110 18.53 -5.32 2.57
CA LEU A 110 17.33 -4.61 2.08
C LEU A 110 16.92 -5.06 0.68
N GLU A 111 17.87 -5.23 -0.25
CA GLU A 111 17.58 -5.75 -1.59
C GLU A 111 17.11 -7.20 -1.57
N LEU A 112 17.72 -8.06 -0.73
CA LEU A 112 17.30 -9.45 -0.59
C LEU A 112 15.86 -9.58 -0.07
N LEU A 113 15.39 -8.65 0.77
CA LEU A 113 14.00 -8.65 1.27
C LEU A 113 12.98 -8.52 0.13
N LYS A 114 13.29 -7.77 -0.93
CA LYS A 114 12.39 -7.57 -2.08
C LYS A 114 12.07 -8.86 -2.85
N THR A 115 12.87 -9.90 -2.67
CA THR A 115 12.68 -11.22 -3.32
C THR A 115 12.22 -12.31 -2.37
N LYS A 116 12.04 -11.99 -1.08
CA LYS A 116 11.45 -12.92 -0.12
C LYS A 116 9.97 -13.15 -0.44
N PRO A 117 9.38 -14.29 -0.03
CA PRO A 117 8.00 -14.64 -0.39
C PRO A 117 6.95 -13.87 0.45
N PHE A 118 7.02 -12.53 0.49
CA PHE A 118 6.03 -11.71 1.19
C PHE A 118 4.63 -11.83 0.57
N GLY A 119 4.55 -12.10 -0.73
CA GLY A 119 3.27 -12.40 -1.42
C GLY A 119 2.54 -13.59 -0.80
N ALA A 120 3.23 -14.68 -0.47
CA ALA A 120 2.63 -15.84 0.17
C ALA A 120 2.09 -15.52 1.58
N VAL A 121 2.76 -14.62 2.32
CA VAL A 121 2.29 -14.13 3.62
C VAL A 121 1.02 -13.29 3.45
N TYR A 122 0.98 -12.44 2.42
CA TYR A 122 -0.20 -11.63 2.12
C TYR A 122 -1.40 -12.47 1.66
N ASP A 123 -1.16 -13.50 0.86
CA ASP A 123 -2.18 -14.46 0.44
C ASP A 123 -2.78 -15.20 1.63
N TYR A 124 -1.94 -15.63 2.57
CA TYR A 124 -2.41 -16.23 3.82
C TYR A 124 -3.21 -15.21 4.66
N TYR A 125 -2.77 -13.95 4.74
CA TYR A 125 -3.55 -12.90 5.39
C TYR A 125 -4.94 -12.75 4.76
N CYS A 126 -5.05 -12.69 3.43
CA CYS A 126 -6.34 -12.63 2.73
C CYS A 126 -7.22 -13.84 3.05
N LEU A 127 -6.64 -15.05 3.00
CA LEU A 127 -7.34 -16.31 3.31
C LEU A 127 -7.93 -16.28 4.73
N THR A 128 -7.15 -15.89 5.74
CA THR A 128 -7.62 -15.81 7.14
C THR A 128 -8.70 -14.75 7.37
N ARG A 129 -8.85 -13.80 6.45
CA ARG A 129 -9.88 -12.74 6.48
C ARG A 129 -11.07 -13.04 5.59
N ASN A 130 -11.16 -14.23 5.00
CA ASN A 130 -12.17 -14.59 3.99
C ASN A 130 -12.22 -13.59 2.81
N ALA A 131 -11.08 -13.01 2.46
CA ALA A 131 -10.92 -12.15 1.29
C ALA A 131 -10.32 -12.93 0.11
N PRO A 132 -10.59 -12.53 -1.15
CA PRO A 132 -9.98 -13.18 -2.30
C PRO A 132 -8.44 -13.16 -2.24
N VAL A 133 -7.84 -14.30 -2.57
CA VAL A 133 -6.39 -14.54 -2.55
C VAL A 133 -5.80 -14.24 -3.93
N SER A 134 -4.57 -13.72 -3.98
CA SER A 134 -3.87 -13.39 -5.21
C SER A 134 -4.76 -12.67 -6.24
N GLU A 135 -4.99 -13.24 -7.43
CA GLU A 135 -5.78 -12.67 -8.53
C GLU A 135 -7.29 -12.97 -8.45
N ASP A 136 -7.77 -13.74 -7.47
CA ASP A 136 -9.18 -14.15 -7.42
C ASP A 136 -10.16 -12.97 -7.31
N TYR A 137 -9.71 -11.82 -6.79
CA TYR A 137 -10.53 -10.60 -6.75
C TYR A 137 -10.88 -10.08 -8.16
N LEU A 138 -10.08 -10.40 -9.19
CA LEU A 138 -10.36 -10.01 -10.57
C LEU A 138 -11.68 -10.61 -11.05
N LYS A 139 -11.87 -11.92 -10.83
CA LYS A 139 -13.09 -12.64 -11.23
C LYS A 139 -14.33 -12.09 -10.52
N GLU A 140 -14.19 -11.76 -9.24
CA GLU A 140 -15.29 -11.19 -8.44
C GLU A 140 -15.73 -9.81 -8.98
N ILE A 141 -14.76 -8.97 -9.36
CA ILE A 141 -15.02 -7.64 -9.93
C ILE A 141 -15.63 -7.77 -11.33
N GLU A 142 -15.09 -8.64 -12.18
CA GLU A 142 -15.63 -8.92 -13.52
C GLU A 142 -17.08 -9.41 -13.44
N ARG A 143 -17.37 -10.33 -12.52
CA ARG A 143 -18.74 -10.81 -12.27
C ARG A 143 -19.66 -9.66 -11.88
N TYR A 144 -19.27 -8.85 -10.90
CA TYR A 144 -20.08 -7.72 -10.44
C TYR A 144 -20.29 -6.65 -11.54
N GLU A 145 -19.29 -6.45 -12.40
CA GLU A 145 -19.41 -5.53 -13.53
C GLU A 145 -20.52 -5.95 -14.50
N VAL A 146 -20.57 -7.23 -14.86
CA VAL A 146 -21.60 -7.78 -15.76
C VAL A 146 -22.97 -7.84 -15.08
N GLU A 147 -23.02 -8.34 -13.85
CA GLU A 147 -24.28 -8.60 -13.15
C GLU A 147 -24.96 -7.33 -12.65
N VAL A 148 -24.20 -6.27 -12.35
CA VAL A 148 -24.71 -5.06 -11.72
C VAL A 148 -24.33 -3.79 -12.50
N LEU A 149 -23.04 -3.51 -12.69
CA LEU A 149 -22.61 -2.19 -13.18
C LEU A 149 -23.15 -1.88 -14.59
N LYS A 150 -23.04 -2.84 -15.53
CA LYS A 150 -23.51 -2.66 -16.92
C LYS A 150 -25.01 -2.41 -17.01
N LYS A 151 -25.81 -2.94 -16.08
CA LYS A 151 -27.28 -2.77 -16.07
C LYS A 151 -27.72 -1.35 -15.68
N ARG A 152 -26.87 -0.58 -15.01
CA ARG A 152 -27.18 0.80 -14.56
C ARG A 152 -27.40 1.77 -15.72
N HIS A 153 -26.74 1.54 -16.85
CA HIS A 153 -26.89 2.37 -18.05
C HIS A 153 -28.10 1.99 -18.92
N VAL A 154 -28.58 0.74 -18.81
CA VAL A 154 -29.75 0.26 -19.56
C VAL A 154 -31.06 0.79 -18.95
N GLN A 155 -31.11 0.97 -17.63
CA GLN A 155 -32.29 1.53 -16.96
C GLN A 155 -32.46 3.04 -17.20
N GLN A 156 -31.38 3.80 -17.44
CA GLN A 156 -31.44 5.25 -17.70
C GLN A 156 -31.89 5.61 -19.12
N SER A 157 -31.81 4.67 -20.07
CA SER A 157 -32.21 4.87 -21.48
C SER A 157 -33.65 4.44 -21.78
N SER A 158 -34.34 3.90 -20.77
CA SER A 158 -35.73 3.43 -20.85
C SER A 158 -36.73 4.38 -20.14
N SER A 159 -36.29 5.60 -19.80
CA SER A 159 -37.04 6.64 -19.11
C SER A 159 -36.96 7.96 -19.84
#